data_AF-A0A7S0EJ02-F1
#
_entry.id   AF-A0A7S0EJ02-F1
#
_cell.length_a   1.000
_cell.length_b   1.000
_cell.length_c   1.000
_cell.angle_alpha   90.00
_cell.angle_beta   90.00
_cell.angle_gamma   90.00
#
_symmetry.space_group_name_H-M   'P 1'
#
loop_
_entity.id
_entity.type
_entity.pdbx_description
1 polymer ?
#
loop_
_entity_poly.entity_id
_entity_poly.type
_entity_poly.pdbx_seq_one_letter_code
_entity_poly.pdbx_strand_id
1 'polypeptide(L)'
;ENKRALPGTQRNLEFFTVGYVYLIQILPVLVVSPLYFAGTVQLGVITQSSGAFNSILDDLSLIVNEFEGLSRFSAGLNRLATFVERMESYQSEPGNGTFALNNTRLDTPTQ
;
A
#
# COMPACT_ATOMS: atom_id res chain seq x y z
N GLU A 1 5.23 -8.71 33.50
CA GLU A 1 3.89 -8.20 33.17
C GLU A 1 3.91 -7.62 31.75
N ASN A 2 3.46 -8.38 30.74
CA ASN A 2 3.51 -7.94 29.35
C ASN A 2 2.23 -7.16 29.00
N LYS A 3 2.27 -5.84 29.12
CA LYS A 3 1.19 -4.95 28.69
C LYS A 3 1.15 -4.92 27.17
N ARG A 4 0.36 -5.83 26.60
CA ARG A 4 -0.52 -5.66 25.42
C ARG A 4 -0.36 -4.30 24.73
N ALA A 5 0.70 -4.13 23.95
CA ALA A 5 0.84 -3.02 23.03
C ALA A 5 -0.05 -3.34 21.82
N LEU A 6 -1.15 -2.60 21.75
CA LEU A 6 -2.30 -2.80 20.90
C LEU A 6 -1.89 -2.76 19.42
N PRO A 7 -2.28 -3.75 18.58
CA PRO A 7 -2.21 -3.62 17.13
C PRO A 7 -3.39 -2.75 16.67
N GLY A 8 -3.40 -1.48 17.09
CA GLY A 8 -4.45 -0.52 16.74
C GLY A 8 -4.56 -0.30 15.24
N THR A 9 -3.42 -0.35 14.54
CA THR A 9 -3.35 -0.16 13.09
C THR A 9 -3.98 -1.31 12.30
N GLN A 10 -3.84 -2.56 12.75
CA GLN A 10 -4.52 -3.71 12.13
C GLN A 10 -6.03 -3.68 12.35
N ARG A 11 -6.48 -3.33 13.57
CA ARG A 11 -7.92 -3.22 13.83
C ARG A 11 -8.59 -2.08 13.09
N ASN A 12 -7.91 -0.94 12.94
CA ASN A 12 -8.47 0.18 12.18
C ASN A 12 -8.55 -0.13 10.68
N LEU A 13 -7.58 -0.87 10.15
CA LEU A 13 -7.59 -1.34 8.76
C LEU A 13 -8.72 -2.35 8.54
N GLU A 14 -8.89 -3.31 9.44
CA GLU A 14 -9.99 -4.29 9.39
C GLU A 14 -11.36 -3.61 9.50
N PHE A 15 -11.52 -2.61 10.38
CA PHE A 15 -12.76 -1.83 10.50
C PHE A 15 -13.05 -0.98 9.24
N PHE A 16 -12.00 -0.45 8.59
CA PHE A 16 -12.14 0.32 7.36
C PHE A 16 -12.49 -0.57 6.17
N THR A 17 -11.83 -1.73 6.04
CA THR A 17 -12.12 -2.71 4.99
C THR A 17 -13.52 -3.30 5.15
N VAL A 18 -13.91 -3.68 6.37
CA VAL A 18 -15.26 -4.19 6.65
C VAL A 18 -16.30 -3.10 6.47
N GLY A 19 -16.05 -1.88 6.96
CA GLY A 19 -16.96 -0.74 6.83
C GLY A 19 -17.20 -0.34 5.37
N TYR A 20 -16.17 -0.36 4.54
CA TYR A 20 -16.27 -0.11 3.09
C TYR A 20 -17.19 -1.14 2.40
N VAL A 21 -16.98 -2.43 2.68
CA VAL A 21 -17.80 -3.52 2.12
C VAL A 21 -19.27 -3.38 2.55
N TYR A 22 -19.52 -3.07 3.82
CA TYR A 22 -20.90 -2.93 4.35
C TYR A 22 -21.61 -1.68 3.85
N LEU A 23 -20.92 -0.54 3.71
CA LEU A 23 -21.51 0.69 3.18
C LEU A 23 -22.09 0.47 1.78
N ILE A 24 -21.37 -0.29 0.95
CA ILE A 24 -21.71 -0.48 -0.46
C ILE A 24 -22.90 -1.43 -0.62
N GLN A 25 -23.17 -2.29 0.37
CA GLN A 25 -24.35 -3.16 0.38
C GLN A 25 -25.61 -2.47 0.91
N ILE A 26 -25.46 -1.41 1.72
CA ILE A 26 -26.58 -0.65 2.29
C ILE A 26 -27.06 0.47 1.34
N LEU A 27 -26.16 1.07 0.55
CA LEU A 27 -26.52 2.15 -0.39
C LEU A 27 -27.64 1.80 -1.38
N PRO A 28 -27.68 0.61 -2.04
CA PRO A 28 -28.72 0.27 -2.99
C PRO A 28 -30.09 0.23 -2.32
N VAL A 29 -30.16 -0.33 -1.10
CA VAL A 29 -31.40 -0.41 -0.32
C VAL A 29 -31.84 0.99 0.07
N LEU A 30 -30.92 1.87 0.49
CA LEU A 30 -31.24 3.25 0.87
C LEU A 30 -31.82 4.08 -0.29
N VAL A 31 -31.28 3.91 -1.51
CA VAL A 31 -31.70 4.65 -2.70
C VAL A 31 -32.99 4.08 -3.31
N VAL A 32 -33.15 2.75 -3.33
CA VAL A 32 -34.32 2.10 -3.95
C VAL A 32 -35.51 2.02 -2.99
N SER A 33 -35.28 2.00 -1.67
CA SER A 33 -36.33 2.05 -0.64
C SER A 33 -37.41 3.12 -0.88
N PRO A 34 -37.08 4.42 -1.04
CA PRO A 34 -38.08 5.45 -1.28
C PRO A 34 -38.84 5.25 -2.60
N LEU A 35 -38.19 4.73 -3.64
CA LEU A 35 -38.83 4.40 -4.92
C LEU A 35 -39.78 3.20 -4.82
N TYR A 36 -39.47 2.24 -3.94
CA TYR A 36 -40.34 1.11 -3.59
C TYR A 36 -41.57 1.57 -2.80
N PHE A 37 -41.39 2.41 -1.78
CA PHE A 37 -42.51 2.97 -1.02
C PHE A 37 -43.40 3.92 -1.84
N ALA A 38 -42.85 4.52 -2.90
CA ALA A 38 -43.61 5.29 -3.89
C ALA A 38 -44.43 4.42 -4.88
N GLY A 39 -44.31 3.08 -4.81
CA GLY A 39 -45.07 2.14 -5.66
C GLY A 39 -44.60 2.05 -7.11
N THR A 40 -43.55 2.79 -7.48
CA THR A 40 -42.99 2.86 -8.84
C THR A 40 -42.17 1.64 -9.25
N VAL A 41 -41.68 0.86 -8.30
CA VAL A 41 -40.78 -0.28 -8.55
C VAL A 41 -41.11 -1.46 -7.64
N GLN A 42 -41.03 -2.67 -8.20
CA GLN A 42 -41.26 -3.93 -7.47
C GLN A 42 -40.05 -4.33 -6.63
N LEU A 43 -40.28 -5.14 -5.58
CA LEU A 43 -39.22 -5.73 -4.75
C LEU A 43 -38.12 -6.43 -5.58
N GLY A 44 -38.46 -7.00 -6.74
CA GLY A 44 -37.49 -7.63 -7.64
C GLY A 44 -36.44 -6.66 -8.21
N VAL A 45 -36.79 -5.39 -8.40
CA VAL A 45 -35.86 -4.35 -8.85
C VAL A 45 -34.82 -4.06 -7.76
N ILE A 46 -35.18 -4.15 -6.49
CA ILE A 46 -34.25 -3.98 -5.36
C ILE A 46 -33.15 -5.05 -5.42
N THR A 47 -33.53 -6.31 -5.64
CA THR A 47 -32.57 -7.42 -5.77
C THR A 47 -31.67 -7.25 -7.01
N GLN A 48 -32.24 -6.83 -8.15
CA GLN A 48 -31.46 -6.56 -9.36
C GLN A 48 -30.50 -5.39 -9.19
N SER A 49 -30.94 -4.29 -8.59
CA SER A 49 -30.09 -3.14 -8.27
C SER A 49 -28.97 -3.56 -7.32
N SER A 50 -29.25 -4.35 -6.28
CA SER A 50 -28.23 -4.88 -5.38
C SER A 50 -27.16 -5.67 -6.15
N GLY A 51 -27.56 -6.57 -7.06
CA GLY A 51 -26.62 -7.30 -7.92
C GLY A 51 -25.74 -6.39 -8.79
N ALA A 52 -26.33 -5.40 -9.45
CA ALA A 52 -25.59 -4.43 -10.28
C ALA A 52 -24.59 -3.59 -9.47
N PHE A 53 -24.97 -3.18 -8.26
CA PHE A 53 -24.07 -2.47 -7.35
C PHE A 53 -22.92 -3.34 -6.86
N ASN A 54 -23.13 -4.64 -6.65
CA ASN A 54 -22.04 -5.57 -6.31
C ASN A 54 -21.01 -5.70 -7.46
N SER A 55 -21.43 -5.70 -8.72
CA SER A 55 -20.46 -5.67 -9.83
C SER A 55 -19.62 -4.39 -9.86
N ILE A 56 -20.25 -3.22 -9.64
CA ILE A 56 -19.52 -1.95 -9.54
C ILE A 56 -18.56 -1.97 -8.35
N LEU A 57 -18.97 -2.54 -7.22
CA LEU A 57 -18.14 -2.75 -6.04
C LEU A 57 -16.89 -3.58 -6.37
N ASP A 58 -17.06 -4.70 -7.05
CA ASP A 58 -15.96 -5.61 -7.39
C ASP A 58 -14.94 -4.91 -8.30
N ASP A 59 -15.41 -4.18 -9.30
CA ASP A 59 -14.56 -3.39 -10.21
C ASP A 59 -13.76 -2.30 -9.47
N LEU A 60 -14.40 -1.58 -8.54
CA LEU A 60 -13.71 -0.57 -7.72
C LEU A 60 -12.76 -1.20 -6.70
N SER A 61 -13.10 -2.38 -6.18
CA SER A 61 -12.30 -3.09 -5.18
C SER A 61 -11.05 -3.72 -5.80
N LEU A 62 -11.08 -4.07 -7.09
CA LEU A 62 -9.90 -4.56 -7.82
C LEU A 62 -8.71 -3.61 -7.68
N ILE A 63 -8.94 -2.29 -7.79
CA ILE A 63 -7.90 -1.26 -7.70
C ILE A 63 -7.29 -1.21 -6.29
N VAL A 64 -8.13 -1.32 -5.25
CA VAL A 64 -7.69 -1.30 -3.85
C VAL A 64 -6.91 -2.57 -3.50
N ASN A 65 -7.36 -3.72 -4.00
CA ASN A 65 -6.70 -5.01 -3.79
C ASN A 65 -5.33 -5.08 -4.48
N GLU A 66 -5.21 -4.51 -5.68
CA GLU A 66 -3.94 -4.45 -6.44
C GLU A 66 -2.99 -3.32 -5.98
N PHE A 67 -3.39 -2.50 -5.02
CA PHE A 67 -2.57 -1.40 -4.51
C PHE A 67 -1.24 -1.89 -3.92
N GLU A 68 -1.23 -3.10 -3.35
CA GLU A 68 0.00 -3.74 -2.87
C GLU A 68 0.97 -4.05 -4.02
N GLY A 69 0.46 -4.54 -5.16
CA GLY A 69 1.24 -4.79 -6.36
C GLY A 69 1.88 -3.51 -6.92
N LEU A 70 1.09 -2.44 -6.99
CA LEU A 70 1.56 -1.10 -7.40
C LEU A 70 2.63 -0.55 -6.45
N SER A 71 2.45 -0.73 -5.14
CA SER A 71 3.42 -0.30 -4.12
C SER A 71 4.76 -1.04 -4.26
N ARG A 72 4.72 -2.36 -4.50
CA ARG A 72 5.93 -3.17 -4.75
C ARG A 72 6.65 -2.73 -6.02
N PHE A 73 5.90 -2.46 -7.09
CA PHE A 73 6.48 -1.93 -8.34
C PHE A 73 7.14 -0.57 -8.13
N SER A 74 6.48 0.35 -7.43
CA SER A 74 7.03 1.66 -7.06
C SER A 74 8.31 1.54 -6.22
N ALA A 75 8.32 0.64 -5.23
CA ALA A 75 9.51 0.36 -4.43
C ALA A 75 10.68 -0.20 -5.27
N GLY A 76 10.37 -1.04 -6.27
CA GLY A 76 11.34 -1.53 -7.25
C GLY A 76 11.94 -0.41 -8.09
N LEU A 77 11.11 0.48 -8.63
CA LEU A 77 11.55 1.68 -9.36
C LEU A 77 12.42 2.58 -8.49
N ASN A 78 12.02 2.83 -7.24
CA ASN A 78 12.79 3.67 -6.32
C ASN A 78 14.19 3.09 -6.03
N ARG A 79 14.30 1.76 -5.86
CA ARG A 79 15.59 1.09 -5.68
C ARG A 79 16.47 1.21 -6.93
N LEU A 80 15.89 1.05 -8.12
CA LEU A 80 16.63 1.21 -9.37
C LEU A 80 17.09 2.66 -9.57
N ALA A 81 16.23 3.64 -9.30
CA ALA A 81 16.58 5.06 -9.36
C ALA A 81 17.73 5.39 -8.39
N THR A 82 17.63 4.92 -7.14
CA THR A 82 18.68 5.10 -6.13
C THR A 82 19.99 4.42 -6.57
N PHE A 83 19.93 3.26 -7.20
CA PHE A 83 21.12 2.56 -7.70
C PHE A 83 21.84 3.35 -8.81
N VAL A 84 21.08 3.90 -9.76
CA VAL A 84 21.62 4.73 -10.84
C VAL A 84 22.24 6.02 -10.28
N GLU A 85 21.55 6.70 -9.36
CA GLU A 85 22.05 7.91 -8.71
C GLU A 85 23.37 7.66 -7.96
N ARG A 86 23.46 6.53 -7.24
CA ARG A 86 24.72 6.13 -6.57
C ARG A 86 25.83 5.87 -7.59
N MET A 87 25.54 5.19 -8.68
CA MET A 87 26.54 4.90 -9.72
C MET A 87 27.09 6.18 -10.35
N GLU A 88 26.23 7.15 -10.63
CA GLU A 88 26.61 8.46 -11.18
C GLU A 88 27.41 9.30 -10.17
N SER A 89 27.10 9.18 -8.87
CA SER A 89 27.90 9.81 -7.81
C SER A 89 29.30 9.21 -7.68
N TYR A 90 29.48 7.89 -7.86
CA TYR A 90 30.81 7.26 -7.90
C TYR A 90 31.61 7.63 -9.15
N GLN A 91 30.94 7.84 -10.29
CA GLN A 91 31.58 8.26 -11.54
C GLN A 91 32.12 9.70 -11.45
N SER A 92 31.51 10.53 -10.60
CA SER A 92 31.82 11.96 -10.45
C SER A 92 32.90 12.27 -9.41
N GLU A 93 33.44 11.28 -8.70
CA GLU A 93 34.62 11.42 -7.85
C GLU A 93 35.91 10.97 -8.60
N PRO A 94 36.65 11.88 -9.25
CA PRO A 94 38.00 11.57 -9.69
C PRO A 94 38.92 11.58 -8.48
N GLY A 95 39.20 10.40 -7.94
CA GLY A 95 40.40 10.14 -7.14
C GLY A 95 40.48 10.87 -5.80
N ASN A 96 39.88 10.30 -4.75
CA ASN A 96 40.47 10.37 -3.42
C ASN A 96 40.45 9.00 -2.74
N GLY A 97 40.99 8.01 -3.45
CA GLY A 97 41.48 6.79 -2.84
C GLY A 97 42.77 7.07 -2.10
N THR A 98 42.72 7.82 -0.99
CA THR A 98 43.69 7.61 0.08
C THR A 98 43.37 6.27 0.74
N PHE A 99 43.65 5.19 0.00
CA PHE A 99 44.24 4.02 0.61
C PHE A 99 45.52 4.52 1.26
N ALA A 100 45.39 4.96 2.52
CA ALA A 100 46.52 5.10 3.40
C ALA A 100 47.13 3.70 3.49
N LEU A 101 48.10 3.43 2.61
CA LEU A 101 49.08 2.40 2.77
C LEU A 101 49.74 2.74 4.11
N ASN A 102 49.23 2.20 5.20
CA ASN A 102 49.91 2.28 6.48
C ASN A 102 51.14 1.39 6.37
N ASN A 103 52.21 1.97 5.83
CA ASN A 103 53.54 1.42 5.76
C ASN A 103 54.38 1.79 7.00
N THR A 104 53.74 2.10 8.13
CA THR A 104 54.44 2.35 9.40
C THR A 104 54.55 1.07 10.25
N ARG A 105 55.15 0.02 9.67
CA ARG A 105 55.73 -1.08 10.47
C ARG A 105 57.04 -1.53 9.82
N LEU A 106 58.04 -0.66 9.92
CA LEU A 106 59.46 -1.02 9.87
C LEU A 106 60.19 -0.02 10.76
N ASP A 107 60.12 -0.24 12.07
CA ASP A 107 61.14 0.19 13.03
C ASP A 107 61.18 -0.86 14.13
N THR A 108 62.07 -1.85 13.96
CA THR A 108 62.72 -2.48 15.12
C THR A 108 63.93 -1.60 15.41
N PRO A 109 64.05 -1.01 16.60
CA PRO A 109 65.14 -1.43 17.46
C PRO A 109 64.81 -1.46 18.97
N THR A 110 65.31 -2.53 19.61
CA THR A 110 65.94 -2.51 20.93
C THR A 110 65.10 -2.14 22.16
N GLN A 111 64.72 -3.18 22.89
CA GLN A 111 65.17 -3.41 24.28
C GLN A 111 65.56 -4.89 24.39
#